data_AF-G1WHZ6-F1
#
_entry.id   AF-G1WHZ6-F1
#
_cell.length_a   1.000
_cell.length_b   1.000
_cell.length_c   1.000
_cell.angle_alpha   90.00
_cell.angle_beta   90.00
_cell.angle_gamma   90.00
#
_symmetry.space_group_name_H-M   'P 1'
#
loop_
_entity.id
_entity.type
_entity.pdbx_description
1 polymer ?
#
loop_
_entity_poly.entity_id
_entity_poly.type
_entity_poly.pdbx_seq_one_letter_code
_entity_poly.pdbx_strand_id
1 'polypeptide(L)'
;MFTRKIYEYLLEWKRRDSGRTAALIEGPRRVGKSAVAKAFAQNEYRTHILVDFSAAPQSVGELFEDVSDLDYLFLQLQLHYGVQLHKRESAIIFDEVQLCPKARQAIKHLVADGRYDHIETGSLISIRRNVQGIVIPSEEYKLQMRPMDFEEFKWALGDTGTIPLLKKTFEERRPLGDQLNRKLMRDFRLYMLVGGTPQAVSSYIETNNLQAVDTVKRGIISLYEDDFHKISPSGALSLLFDAIPAQLSKRHLGTRFQQCWPIARHPTYLRRYQN
;
A
#
# COMPACT_ATOMS: atom_id res chain seq x y z
N MET A 1 -6.58 -13.45 -8.83
CA MET A 1 -6.08 -12.17 -8.30
C MET A 1 -6.94 -11.06 -8.88
N PHE A 2 -7.28 -10.01 -8.11
CA PHE A 2 -8.01 -8.87 -8.65
C PHE A 2 -7.12 -7.96 -9.49
N THR A 3 -7.64 -7.47 -10.61
CA THR A 3 -6.98 -6.43 -11.42
C THR A 3 -6.89 -5.14 -10.62
N ARG A 4 -5.70 -4.53 -10.58
CA ARG A 4 -5.44 -3.29 -9.83
C ARG A 4 -4.76 -2.25 -10.70
N LYS A 5 -5.16 -0.99 -10.59
CA LYS A 5 -4.57 0.17 -11.29
C LYS A 5 -3.09 0.35 -10.98
N ILE A 6 -2.67 -0.02 -9.76
CA ILE A 6 -1.26 0.09 -9.36
C ILE A 6 -0.32 -0.78 -10.21
N TYR A 7 -0.84 -1.83 -10.86
CA TYR A 7 -0.05 -2.64 -11.78
C TYR A 7 0.48 -1.81 -12.95
N GLU A 8 -0.34 -0.91 -13.50
CA GLU A 8 0.07 -0.01 -14.58
C GLU A 8 1.14 0.98 -14.13
N TYR A 9 1.09 1.45 -12.88
CA TYR A 9 2.14 2.31 -12.34
C TYR A 9 3.47 1.57 -12.14
N LEU A 10 3.43 0.27 -11.81
CA LEU A 10 4.64 -0.57 -11.76
C LEU A 10 5.21 -0.82 -13.16
N LEU A 11 4.35 -1.04 -14.16
CA LEU A 11 4.78 -1.11 -15.56
C LEU A 11 5.44 0.19 -16.03
N GLU A 12 4.83 1.33 -15.70
CA GLU A 12 5.38 2.65 -16.01
C GLU A 12 6.72 2.89 -15.32
N TRP A 13 6.83 2.53 -14.03
CA TRP A 13 8.09 2.56 -13.28
C TRP A 13 9.16 1.73 -13.99
N LYS A 14 8.90 0.43 -14.24
CA LYS A 14 9.87 -0.46 -14.90
C LYS A 14 10.38 0.11 -16.22
N ARG A 15 9.47 0.64 -17.05
CA ARG A 15 9.80 1.22 -18.36
C ARG A 15 10.63 2.49 -18.26
N ARG A 16 10.23 3.44 -17.40
CA ARG A 16 10.89 4.75 -17.31
C ARG A 16 12.20 4.70 -16.56
N ASP A 17 12.20 3.99 -15.46
CA ASP A 17 13.28 4.02 -14.51
C ASP A 17 14.46 3.16 -14.97
N SER A 18 14.16 1.99 -15.55
CA SER A 18 15.17 1.05 -16.07
C SER A 18 16.24 0.68 -15.03
N GLY A 19 15.85 0.53 -13.76
CA GLY A 19 16.70 0.04 -12.67
C GLY A 19 17.49 1.11 -11.92
N ARG A 20 17.11 2.39 -12.07
CA ARG A 20 17.70 3.52 -11.34
C ARG A 20 17.10 3.74 -9.95
N THR A 21 15.94 3.15 -9.66
CA THR A 21 15.25 3.18 -8.37
C THR A 21 14.63 1.83 -8.06
N ALA A 22 14.42 1.56 -6.77
CA ALA A 22 13.55 0.48 -6.31
C ALA A 22 12.09 0.95 -6.23
N ALA A 23 11.13 0.08 -6.54
CA ALA A 23 9.71 0.39 -6.35
C ALA A 23 9.28 0.09 -4.91
N LEU A 24 8.82 1.09 -4.17
CA LEU A 24 8.29 0.89 -2.82
C LEU A 24 6.76 0.99 -2.83
N ILE A 25 6.08 -0.15 -2.65
CA ILE A 25 4.63 -0.23 -2.54
C ILE A 25 4.23 -0.02 -1.07
N GLU A 26 3.78 1.18 -0.73
CA GLU A 26 3.32 1.51 0.61
C GLU A 26 1.79 1.51 0.67
N GLY A 27 1.25 0.97 1.74
CA GLY A 27 -0.19 1.05 1.94
C GLY A 27 -0.68 0.44 3.24
N PRO A 28 -1.96 0.67 3.56
CA PRO A 28 -2.58 0.09 4.75
C PRO A 28 -2.51 -1.45 4.75
N ARG A 29 -2.77 -2.08 5.90
CA ARG A 29 -2.85 -3.54 5.98
C ARG A 29 -3.99 -4.07 5.11
N ARG A 30 -3.80 -5.31 4.60
CA ARG A 30 -4.78 -6.07 3.82
C ARG A 30 -5.20 -5.48 2.47
N VAL A 31 -4.54 -4.43 1.96
CA VAL A 31 -4.87 -3.85 0.63
C VAL A 31 -4.36 -4.67 -0.57
N GLY A 32 -3.53 -5.69 -0.34
CA GLY A 32 -3.04 -6.62 -1.38
C GLY A 32 -1.65 -6.28 -1.96
N LYS A 33 -0.79 -5.61 -1.20
CA LYS A 33 0.57 -5.19 -1.64
C LYS A 33 1.42 -6.36 -2.11
N SER A 34 1.61 -7.37 -1.25
CA SER A 34 2.39 -8.59 -1.54
C SER A 34 1.84 -9.34 -2.76
N ALA A 35 0.51 -9.43 -2.87
CA ALA A 35 -0.15 -10.09 -4.00
C ALA A 35 0.13 -9.37 -5.33
N VAL A 36 0.08 -8.03 -5.34
CA VAL A 36 0.43 -7.23 -6.51
C VAL A 36 1.91 -7.35 -6.86
N ALA A 37 2.80 -7.21 -5.89
CA ALA A 37 4.25 -7.31 -6.11
C ALA A 37 4.62 -8.67 -6.72
N LYS A 38 4.09 -9.75 -6.14
CA LYS A 38 4.33 -11.13 -6.60
C LYS A 38 3.83 -11.33 -8.03
N ALA A 39 2.58 -10.96 -8.31
CA ALA A 39 2.02 -11.17 -9.64
C ALA A 39 2.69 -10.31 -10.71
N PHE A 40 3.06 -9.07 -10.38
CA PHE A 40 3.85 -8.23 -11.26
C PHE A 40 5.20 -8.88 -11.57
N ALA A 41 5.91 -9.38 -10.55
CA ALA A 41 7.19 -10.05 -10.76
C ALA A 41 7.06 -11.32 -11.62
N GLN A 42 6.00 -12.09 -11.40
CA GLN A 42 5.70 -13.31 -12.17
C GLN A 42 5.41 -13.06 -13.65
N ASN A 43 4.73 -11.96 -13.96
CA ASN A 43 4.31 -11.65 -15.32
C ASN A 43 5.38 -10.90 -16.11
N GLU A 44 6.13 -10.03 -15.45
CA GLU A 44 7.01 -9.08 -16.13
C GLU A 44 8.49 -9.50 -16.14
N TYR A 45 8.89 -10.46 -15.30
CA TYR A 45 10.28 -10.91 -15.19
C TYR A 45 10.42 -12.39 -15.48
N ARG A 46 11.59 -12.77 -15.98
CA ARG A 46 11.92 -14.17 -16.29
C ARG A 46 11.97 -15.01 -15.01
N THR A 47 12.58 -14.46 -13.96
CA THR A 47 12.61 -15.08 -12.64
C THR A 47 12.48 -14.01 -11.56
N HIS A 48 12.04 -14.40 -10.37
CA HIS A 48 11.96 -13.50 -9.23
C HIS A 48 12.22 -14.25 -7.93
N ILE A 49 12.76 -13.52 -6.94
CA ILE A 49 12.85 -13.97 -5.55
C ILE A 49 11.85 -13.16 -4.74
N LEU A 50 11.14 -13.81 -3.82
CA LEU A 50 10.27 -13.13 -2.85
C LEU A 50 10.76 -13.46 -1.45
N VAL A 51 11.26 -12.43 -0.77
CA VAL A 51 11.69 -12.46 0.63
C VAL A 51 10.58 -11.89 1.48
N ASP A 52 9.82 -12.74 2.17
CA ASP A 52 8.83 -12.32 3.17
C ASP A 52 9.49 -12.27 4.54
N PHE A 53 9.85 -11.08 5.01
CA PHE A 53 10.55 -10.91 6.29
C PHE A 53 9.70 -11.28 7.52
N SER A 54 8.39 -11.52 7.35
CA SER A 54 7.55 -12.03 8.45
C SER A 54 7.69 -13.54 8.65
N ALA A 55 8.13 -14.27 7.62
CA ALA A 55 8.27 -15.73 7.62
C ALA A 55 9.68 -16.22 7.31
N ALA A 56 10.56 -15.36 6.79
CA ALA A 56 11.92 -15.70 6.43
C ALA A 56 12.73 -16.10 7.68
N PRO A 57 13.61 -17.12 7.57
CA PRO A 57 14.50 -17.47 8.66
C PRO A 57 15.48 -16.33 8.93
N GLN A 58 15.92 -16.23 10.19
CA GLN A 58 16.83 -15.17 10.65
C GLN A 58 18.09 -15.08 9.78
N SER A 59 18.61 -16.22 9.32
CA SER A 59 19.78 -16.29 8.45
C SER A 59 19.64 -15.48 7.16
N VAL A 60 18.43 -15.33 6.62
CA VAL A 60 18.19 -14.48 5.44
C VAL A 60 18.30 -12.99 5.80
N GLY A 61 17.82 -12.60 6.99
CA GLY A 61 17.97 -11.24 7.49
C GLY A 61 19.42 -10.86 7.75
N GLU A 62 20.22 -11.81 8.25
CA GLU A 62 21.65 -11.65 8.53
C GLU A 62 22.49 -11.38 7.27
N LEU A 63 22.02 -11.82 6.09
CA LEU A 63 22.68 -11.50 4.81
C LEU A 63 22.76 -10.00 4.53
N PHE A 64 21.89 -9.19 5.15
CA PHE A 64 21.84 -7.74 4.97
C PHE A 64 22.65 -6.96 6.02
N GLU A 65 23.28 -7.63 6.98
CA GLU A 65 24.16 -6.96 7.95
C GLU A 65 25.48 -6.48 7.30
N ASP A 66 25.98 -7.22 6.32
CA ASP A 66 27.14 -6.85 5.50
C ASP A 66 26.83 -7.04 4.00
N VAL A 67 26.64 -5.93 3.30
CA VAL A 67 26.35 -5.91 1.86
C VAL A 67 27.55 -5.44 1.02
N SER A 68 28.75 -5.56 1.57
CA SER A 68 29.99 -5.22 0.85
C SER A 68 30.26 -6.17 -0.34
N ASP A 69 29.89 -7.44 -0.20
CA ASP A 69 29.96 -8.45 -1.27
C ASP A 69 28.55 -8.80 -1.77
N LEU A 70 28.12 -8.07 -2.80
CA LEU A 70 26.82 -8.30 -3.45
C LEU A 70 26.77 -9.62 -4.23
N ASP A 71 27.91 -10.13 -4.70
CA ASP A 71 27.96 -11.41 -5.42
C ASP A 71 27.63 -12.55 -4.46
N TYR A 72 28.21 -12.53 -3.27
CA TYR A 72 27.90 -13.48 -2.22
C TYR A 72 26.44 -13.35 -1.75
N LEU A 73 25.94 -12.14 -1.54
CA LEU A 73 24.54 -11.89 -1.18
C LEU A 73 23.58 -12.53 -2.19
N PHE A 74 23.77 -12.25 -3.49
CA PHE A 74 22.90 -12.82 -4.52
C PHE A 74 23.08 -14.32 -4.68
N LEU A 75 24.27 -14.88 -4.48
CA LEU A 75 24.48 -16.33 -4.47
C LEU A 75 23.68 -16.99 -3.34
N GLN A 76 23.76 -16.46 -2.12
CA GLN A 76 23.04 -16.97 -0.96
C GLN A 76 21.52 -16.91 -1.16
N LEU A 77 21.00 -15.79 -1.69
CA LEU A 77 19.58 -15.65 -2.00
C LEU A 77 19.15 -16.67 -3.07
N GLN A 78 19.90 -16.82 -4.16
CA GLN A 78 19.58 -17.79 -5.21
C GLN A 78 19.57 -19.23 -4.69
N LEU A 79 20.54 -19.61 -3.86
CA LEU A 79 20.63 -20.95 -3.26
C LEU A 79 19.48 -21.19 -2.26
N HIS A 80 19.18 -20.20 -1.41
CA HIS A 80 18.13 -20.32 -0.41
C HIS A 80 16.74 -20.48 -1.02
N TYR A 81 16.45 -19.69 -2.07
CA TYR A 81 15.14 -19.69 -2.72
C TYR A 81 15.05 -20.64 -3.94
N GLY A 82 16.16 -21.25 -4.35
CA GLY A 82 16.20 -22.17 -5.48
C GLY A 82 15.88 -21.49 -6.82
N VAL A 83 16.22 -20.21 -6.97
CA VAL A 83 15.91 -19.41 -8.17
C VAL A 83 17.20 -18.89 -8.75
N GLN A 84 17.40 -19.08 -10.06
CA GLN A 84 18.49 -18.44 -10.79
C GLN A 84 18.06 -17.03 -11.23
N LEU A 85 18.89 -16.03 -10.91
CA LEU A 85 18.67 -14.65 -11.33
C LEU A 85 19.37 -14.36 -12.66
N HIS A 86 18.73 -13.54 -13.47
CA HIS A 86 19.16 -13.14 -14.80
C HIS A 86 19.26 -11.62 -14.84
N LYS A 87 20.42 -11.12 -15.25
CA LYS A 87 20.73 -9.68 -15.24
C LYS A 87 19.70 -8.91 -16.08
N ARG A 88 19.08 -7.89 -15.48
CA ARG A 88 18.00 -7.04 -16.03
C ARG A 88 16.71 -7.78 -16.42
N GLU A 89 16.63 -9.08 -16.16
CA GLU A 89 15.46 -9.92 -16.45
C GLU A 89 14.83 -10.52 -15.18
N SER A 90 15.41 -10.24 -14.01
CA SER A 90 14.91 -10.72 -12.72
C SER A 90 14.63 -9.61 -11.73
N ALA A 91 13.69 -9.89 -10.82
CA ALA A 91 13.33 -9.00 -9.73
C ALA A 91 13.50 -9.66 -8.36
N ILE A 92 13.83 -8.87 -7.34
CA ILE A 92 13.82 -9.30 -5.94
C ILE A 92 12.76 -8.49 -5.19
N ILE A 93 11.82 -9.20 -4.57
CA ILE A 93 10.76 -8.62 -3.77
C ILE A 93 11.13 -8.71 -2.29
N PHE A 94 11.14 -7.56 -1.62
CA PHE A 94 11.33 -7.42 -0.19
C PHE A 94 9.98 -7.11 0.46
N ASP A 95 9.28 -8.15 0.90
CA ASP A 95 7.93 -8.03 1.46
C ASP A 95 7.96 -7.77 2.97
N GLU A 96 7.10 -6.86 3.44
CA GLU A 96 7.08 -6.37 4.82
C GLU A 96 8.47 -5.85 5.29
N VAL A 97 9.14 -5.09 4.42
CA VAL A 97 10.54 -4.63 4.58
C VAL A 97 10.82 -3.90 5.90
N GLN A 98 9.79 -3.34 6.55
CA GLN A 98 9.93 -2.73 7.87
C GLN A 98 10.32 -3.72 8.99
N LEU A 99 10.25 -5.03 8.75
CA LEU A 99 10.71 -6.08 9.66
C LEU A 99 12.21 -6.33 9.53
N CYS A 100 12.84 -5.90 8.43
CA CYS A 100 14.29 -5.95 8.23
C CYS A 100 14.83 -4.58 7.81
N PRO A 101 15.07 -3.65 8.76
CA PRO A 101 15.61 -2.32 8.46
C PRO A 101 16.94 -2.33 7.70
N LYS A 102 17.77 -3.37 7.92
CA LYS A 102 19.04 -3.57 7.23
C LYS A 102 18.87 -3.86 5.74
N ALA A 103 17.91 -4.72 5.38
CA ALA A 103 17.57 -4.95 3.98
C ALA A 103 17.09 -3.66 3.30
N ARG A 104 16.30 -2.84 3.98
CA ARG A 104 15.90 -1.53 3.47
C ARG A 104 17.08 -0.60 3.25
N GLN A 105 18.01 -0.53 4.19
CA GLN A 105 19.22 0.29 4.05
C GLN A 105 20.08 -0.18 2.86
N ALA A 106 20.14 -1.49 2.63
CA ALA A 106 20.89 -2.08 1.53
C ALA A 106 20.34 -1.73 0.14
N ILE A 107 19.07 -1.33 0.01
CA ILE A 107 18.43 -1.00 -1.27
C ILE A 107 19.26 0.00 -2.08
N LYS A 108 19.86 1.00 -1.43
CA LYS A 108 20.74 1.96 -2.11
C LYS A 108 21.89 1.27 -2.85
N HIS A 109 22.53 0.29 -2.20
CA HIS A 109 23.63 -0.48 -2.78
C HIS A 109 23.14 -1.44 -3.87
N LEU A 110 21.99 -2.08 -3.64
CA LEU A 110 21.36 -3.00 -4.58
C LEU A 110 20.89 -2.32 -5.87
N VAL A 111 20.37 -1.10 -5.77
CA VAL A 111 19.98 -0.26 -6.92
C VAL A 111 21.23 0.24 -7.65
N ALA A 112 22.28 0.66 -6.92
CA ALA A 112 23.54 1.10 -7.53
C ALA A 112 24.24 -0.01 -8.34
N ASP A 113 24.13 -1.26 -7.90
CA ASP A 113 24.62 -2.43 -8.63
C ASP A 113 23.86 -2.68 -9.95
N GLY A 114 22.55 -2.46 -9.95
CA GLY A 114 21.72 -2.41 -11.16
C GLY A 114 21.52 -3.75 -11.88
N ARG A 115 22.01 -4.88 -11.35
CA ARG A 115 21.82 -6.20 -11.99
C ARG A 115 20.37 -6.67 -11.98
N TYR A 116 19.60 -6.33 -10.95
CA TYR A 116 18.21 -6.75 -10.77
C TYR A 116 17.34 -5.57 -10.39
N ASP A 117 16.04 -5.68 -10.66
CA ASP A 117 15.07 -4.69 -10.20
C ASP A 117 14.55 -5.07 -8.81
N HIS A 118 14.37 -4.09 -7.92
CA HIS A 118 14.00 -4.32 -6.52
C HIS A 118 12.61 -3.76 -6.25
N ILE A 119 11.76 -4.55 -5.59
CA ILE A 119 10.39 -4.17 -5.24
C ILE A 119 10.21 -4.36 -3.75
N GLU A 120 9.95 -3.29 -3.03
CA GLU A 120 9.67 -3.31 -1.60
C GLU A 120 8.17 -3.23 -1.36
N THR A 121 7.69 -3.91 -0.32
CA THR A 121 6.37 -3.61 0.24
C THR A 121 6.48 -3.30 1.71
N GLY A 122 5.61 -2.40 2.18
CA GLY A 122 5.52 -2.14 3.61
C GLY A 122 4.33 -1.28 4.01
N SER A 123 4.09 -1.29 5.32
CA SER A 123 3.06 -0.48 5.96
C SER A 123 3.56 0.94 6.18
N LEU A 124 2.85 1.96 5.67
CA LEU A 124 3.21 3.38 5.80
C LEU A 124 3.46 3.79 7.27
N ILE A 125 2.64 3.27 8.18
CA ILE A 125 2.68 3.62 9.60
C ILE A 125 3.91 2.98 10.26
N SER A 126 4.16 1.70 9.96
CA SER A 126 5.27 0.95 10.53
C SER A 126 6.62 1.42 9.98
N ILE A 127 6.68 1.81 8.71
CA ILE A 127 7.86 2.41 8.08
C ILE A 127 8.30 3.67 8.82
N ARG A 128 7.39 4.59 9.15
CA ARG A 128 7.78 5.85 9.80
C ARG A 128 8.35 5.68 11.21
N ARG A 129 8.00 4.60 11.91
CA ARG A 129 8.47 4.33 13.28
C ARG A 129 9.69 3.42 13.34
N ASN A 130 9.71 2.34 12.55
CA ASN A 130 10.80 1.36 12.57
C ASN A 130 12.05 1.80 11.82
N VAL A 131 12.00 2.95 11.13
CA VAL A 131 13.13 3.57 10.42
C VAL A 131 13.80 4.66 11.28
N GLN A 132 13.46 4.77 12.58
CA GLN A 132 14.21 5.59 13.53
C GLN A 132 15.60 4.97 13.76
N GLY A 133 16.56 5.24 12.87
CA GLY A 133 17.93 4.75 12.98
C GLY A 133 18.58 4.26 11.68
N ILE A 134 17.85 4.20 10.57
CA ILE A 134 18.44 3.86 9.26
C ILE A 134 18.42 5.04 8.30
N VAL A 135 19.39 5.08 7.40
CA VAL A 135 19.40 6.02 6.27
C VAL A 135 18.32 5.57 5.28
N ILE A 136 17.28 6.38 5.12
CA ILE A 136 16.25 6.13 4.08
C ILE A 136 16.92 6.26 2.72
N PRO A 137 16.87 5.23 1.86
CA PRO A 137 17.46 5.32 0.53
C PRO A 137 16.73 6.38 -0.28
N SER A 138 17.50 7.19 -1.02
CA SER A 138 16.95 8.26 -1.86
C SER A 138 16.49 7.72 -3.22
N GLU A 139 16.92 6.51 -3.55
CA GLU A 139 16.73 5.78 -4.79
C GLU A 139 15.45 4.91 -4.75
N GLU A 140 14.35 5.44 -4.21
CA GLU A 140 13.04 4.76 -4.11
C GLU A 140 11.96 5.51 -4.94
N TYR A 141 11.20 4.77 -5.74
CA TYR A 141 9.96 5.24 -6.37
C TYR A 141 8.74 4.79 -5.56
N LYS A 142 8.12 5.73 -4.85
CA LYS A 142 7.03 5.43 -3.90
C LYS A 142 5.69 5.33 -4.58
N LEU A 143 5.05 4.16 -4.43
CA LEU A 143 3.74 3.84 -4.94
C LEU A 143 2.76 3.62 -3.79
N GLN A 144 1.80 4.54 -3.64
CA GLN A 144 0.80 4.43 -2.58
C GLN A 144 -0.37 3.53 -3.03
N MET A 145 -0.46 2.34 -2.44
CA MET A 145 -1.57 1.42 -2.65
C MET A 145 -2.71 1.70 -1.67
N ARG A 146 -3.91 1.91 -2.21
CA ARG A 146 -5.15 2.10 -1.44
C ARG A 146 -6.07 0.89 -1.58
N PRO A 147 -7.10 0.75 -0.73
CA PRO A 147 -8.22 -0.15 -1.03
C PRO A 147 -8.76 0.11 -2.44
N MET A 148 -9.40 -0.91 -3.03
CA MET A 148 -10.03 -0.78 -4.34
C MET A 148 -10.97 0.41 -4.37
N ASP A 149 -10.82 1.25 -5.39
CA ASP A 149 -11.84 2.26 -5.66
C ASP A 149 -13.08 1.62 -6.31
N PHE A 150 -14.10 2.44 -6.57
CA PHE A 150 -15.35 1.94 -7.15
C PHE A 150 -15.16 1.30 -8.53
N GLU A 151 -14.20 1.78 -9.32
CA GLU A 151 -13.91 1.22 -10.64
C GLU A 151 -13.20 -0.13 -10.52
N GLU A 152 -12.19 -0.23 -9.66
CA GLU A 152 -11.52 -1.52 -9.36
C GLU A 152 -12.50 -2.54 -8.76
N PHE A 153 -13.46 -2.08 -7.94
CA PHE A 153 -14.54 -2.92 -7.42
C PHE A 153 -15.47 -3.42 -8.55
N LYS A 154 -15.82 -2.57 -9.51
CA LYS A 154 -16.61 -2.96 -10.68
C LYS A 154 -15.87 -4.00 -11.53
N TRP A 155 -14.57 -3.82 -11.74
CA TRP A 155 -13.73 -4.81 -12.43
C TRP A 155 -13.72 -6.15 -11.69
N ALA A 156 -13.64 -6.14 -10.36
CA ALA A 156 -13.70 -7.35 -9.54
C ALA A 156 -15.04 -8.10 -9.69
N LEU A 157 -16.14 -7.39 -9.98
CA LEU A 157 -17.44 -7.97 -10.30
C LEU A 157 -17.61 -8.36 -11.79
N GLY A 158 -16.56 -8.21 -12.61
CA GLY A 158 -16.60 -8.50 -14.05
C GLY A 158 -17.17 -7.38 -14.92
N ASP A 159 -17.43 -6.20 -14.36
CA ASP A 159 -17.97 -5.03 -15.06
C ASP A 159 -16.85 -4.05 -15.45
N THR A 160 -16.31 -4.21 -16.66
CA THR A 160 -15.27 -3.33 -17.22
C THR A 160 -15.83 -2.23 -18.13
N GLY A 161 -17.08 -2.34 -18.55
CA GLY A 161 -17.70 -1.44 -19.53
C GLY A 161 -18.39 -0.22 -18.92
N THR A 162 -18.92 -0.32 -17.69
CA THR A 162 -19.74 0.74 -17.09
C THR A 162 -18.95 2.04 -16.89
N ILE A 163 -17.77 1.98 -16.28
CA ILE A 163 -16.99 3.18 -15.94
C ILE A 163 -16.54 3.97 -17.19
N PRO A 164 -15.99 3.33 -18.25
CA PRO A 164 -15.67 4.03 -19.50
C PRO A 164 -16.88 4.73 -20.13
N LEU A 165 -18.05 4.08 -20.14
CA LEU A 165 -19.28 4.67 -20.67
C LEU A 165 -19.73 5.87 -19.83
N LEU A 166 -19.66 5.77 -18.50
CA LEU A 166 -19.98 6.88 -17.61
C LEU A 166 -19.06 8.08 -17.85
N LYS A 167 -17.76 7.84 -17.99
CA LYS A 167 -16.78 8.88 -18.30
C LYS A 167 -17.13 9.61 -19.59
N LYS A 168 -17.44 8.86 -20.66
CA LYS A 168 -17.89 9.44 -21.94
C LYS A 168 -19.15 10.29 -21.79
N THR A 169 -20.17 9.77 -21.11
CA THR A 169 -21.43 10.52 -20.91
C THR A 169 -21.25 11.78 -20.07
N PHE A 170 -20.33 11.75 -19.10
CA PHE A 170 -19.97 12.90 -18.28
C PHE A 170 -19.25 13.97 -19.10
N GLU A 171 -18.27 13.58 -19.93
CA GLU A 171 -17.55 14.47 -20.85
C GLU A 171 -18.50 15.10 -21.89
N GLU A 172 -19.44 14.32 -22.43
CA GLU A 172 -20.47 14.79 -23.35
C GLU A 172 -21.59 15.61 -22.67
N ARG A 173 -21.58 15.69 -21.33
CA ARG A 173 -22.61 16.36 -20.50
C ARG A 173 -24.03 15.89 -20.80
N ARG A 174 -24.19 14.60 -21.10
CA ARG A 174 -25.49 14.00 -21.44
C ARG A 174 -26.15 13.37 -20.21
N PRO A 175 -27.47 13.54 -20.02
CA PRO A 175 -28.18 12.87 -18.95
C PRO A 175 -28.29 11.36 -19.22
N LEU A 176 -28.11 10.54 -18.17
CA LEU A 176 -28.19 9.07 -18.22
C LEU A 176 -29.63 8.52 -18.11
N GLY A 177 -30.59 9.39 -17.77
CA GLY A 177 -31.96 9.00 -17.41
C GLY A 177 -32.08 8.44 -15.98
N ASP A 178 -33.23 8.69 -15.35
CA ASP A 178 -33.42 8.42 -13.92
C ASP A 178 -33.33 6.95 -13.52
N GLN A 179 -33.76 6.04 -14.39
CA GLN A 179 -33.73 4.60 -14.12
C GLN A 179 -32.29 4.09 -14.05
N LEU A 180 -31.46 4.46 -15.02
CA LEU A 180 -30.06 4.07 -15.06
C LEU A 180 -29.29 4.70 -13.89
N ASN A 181 -29.52 5.99 -13.62
CA ASN A 181 -28.90 6.67 -12.48
C ASN A 181 -29.23 5.98 -11.15
N ARG A 182 -30.50 5.58 -10.93
CA ARG A 182 -30.90 4.83 -9.73
C ARG A 182 -30.16 3.49 -9.59
N LYS A 183 -29.96 2.76 -10.70
CA LYS A 183 -29.18 1.51 -10.70
C LYS A 183 -27.72 1.78 -10.30
N LEU A 184 -27.07 2.76 -10.92
CA LEU A 184 -25.68 3.11 -10.63
C LEU A 184 -25.48 3.55 -9.18
N MET A 185 -26.42 4.33 -8.65
CA MET A 185 -26.40 4.72 -7.23
C MET A 185 -26.60 3.55 -6.29
N ARG A 186 -27.36 2.52 -6.67
CA ARG A 186 -27.49 1.27 -5.90
C ARG A 186 -26.16 0.52 -5.89
N ASP A 187 -25.50 0.39 -7.03
CA ASP A 187 -24.20 -0.28 -7.14
C ASP A 187 -23.12 0.46 -6.34
N PHE A 188 -23.13 1.79 -6.37
CA PHE A 188 -22.22 2.61 -5.57
C PHE A 188 -22.46 2.45 -4.07
N ARG A 189 -23.73 2.38 -3.63
CA ARG A 189 -24.06 2.08 -2.22
C ARG A 189 -23.61 0.69 -1.80
N LEU A 190 -23.75 -0.31 -2.68
CA LEU A 190 -23.22 -1.64 -2.43
C LEU A 190 -21.70 -1.60 -2.22
N TYR A 191 -20.96 -0.88 -3.06
CA TYR A 191 -19.53 -0.64 -2.84
C TYR A 191 -19.25 0.04 -1.49
N MET A 192 -20.02 1.06 -1.09
CA MET A 192 -19.84 1.68 0.23
C MET A 192 -20.09 0.72 1.40
N LEU A 193 -20.98 -0.26 1.24
CA LEU A 193 -21.27 -1.28 2.26
C LEU A 193 -20.17 -2.35 2.34
N VAL A 194 -19.67 -2.80 1.19
CA VAL A 194 -18.63 -3.82 1.09
C VAL A 194 -17.24 -3.25 1.41
N GLY A 195 -16.97 -2.04 0.92
CA GLY A 195 -15.67 -1.39 0.96
C GLY A 195 -14.72 -1.88 -0.14
N GLY A 196 -13.51 -1.33 -0.15
CA GLY A 196 -12.49 -1.60 -1.16
C GLY A 196 -11.44 -2.65 -0.76
N THR A 197 -11.48 -3.20 0.46
CA THR A 197 -10.44 -4.15 0.87
C THR A 197 -10.61 -5.47 0.12
N PRO A 198 -9.57 -6.01 -0.55
CA PRO A 198 -9.68 -7.23 -1.34
C PRO A 198 -10.37 -8.40 -0.64
N GLN A 199 -10.11 -8.60 0.67
CA GLN A 199 -10.73 -9.67 1.45
C GLN A 199 -12.26 -9.48 1.61
N ALA A 200 -12.70 -8.24 1.83
CA ALA A 200 -14.13 -7.93 1.93
C ALA A 200 -14.83 -8.11 0.57
N VAL A 201 -14.18 -7.71 -0.52
CA VAL A 201 -14.68 -7.91 -1.89
C VAL A 201 -14.75 -9.40 -2.24
N SER A 202 -13.74 -10.20 -1.91
CA SER A 202 -13.75 -11.66 -2.12
C SER A 202 -14.89 -12.32 -1.37
N SER A 203 -15.04 -11.99 -0.07
CA SER A 203 -16.14 -12.51 0.76
C SER A 203 -17.50 -12.17 0.17
N TYR A 204 -17.68 -10.95 -0.36
CA TYR A 204 -18.91 -10.56 -1.03
C TYR A 204 -19.17 -11.39 -2.29
N ILE A 205 -18.16 -11.56 -3.16
CA ILE A 205 -18.28 -12.33 -4.41
C ILE A 205 -18.61 -13.80 -4.14
N GLU A 206 -17.95 -14.40 -3.13
CA GLU A 206 -18.09 -15.83 -2.81
C GLU A 206 -19.41 -16.15 -2.11
N THR A 207 -19.86 -15.28 -1.19
CA THR A 207 -21.00 -15.58 -0.31
C THR A 207 -22.27 -14.81 -0.63
N ASN A 208 -22.15 -13.70 -1.37
CA ASN A 208 -23.21 -12.70 -1.57
C ASN A 208 -23.90 -12.27 -0.25
N ASN A 209 -23.17 -12.33 0.88
CA ASN A 209 -23.70 -12.08 2.21
C ASN A 209 -23.00 -10.90 2.90
N LEU A 210 -23.74 -9.81 3.12
CA LEU A 210 -23.20 -8.61 3.76
C LEU A 210 -22.83 -8.80 5.24
N GLN A 211 -23.41 -9.78 5.95
CA GLN A 211 -23.02 -10.10 7.32
C GLN A 211 -21.62 -10.74 7.36
N ALA A 212 -21.33 -11.65 6.41
CA ALA A 212 -20.00 -12.24 6.28
C ALA A 212 -18.95 -11.16 5.98
N VAL A 213 -19.29 -10.21 5.11
CA VAL A 213 -18.46 -9.04 4.81
C VAL A 213 -18.26 -8.18 6.05
N ASP A 214 -19.28 -7.96 6.89
CA ASP A 214 -19.15 -7.21 8.13
C ASP A 214 -18.18 -7.86 9.11
N THR A 215 -18.24 -9.19 9.27
CA THR A 215 -17.30 -9.96 10.08
C THR A 215 -15.85 -9.76 9.59
N VAL A 216 -15.62 -9.83 8.28
CA VAL A 216 -14.29 -9.58 7.70
C VAL A 216 -13.81 -8.15 7.98
N LYS A 217 -14.67 -7.14 7.80
CA LYS A 217 -14.32 -5.74 8.09
C LYS A 217 -13.96 -5.52 9.56
N ARG A 218 -14.71 -6.11 10.49
CA ARG A 218 -14.41 -6.03 11.93
C ARG A 218 -13.06 -6.66 12.27
N GLY A 219 -12.75 -7.81 11.67
CA GLY A 219 -11.43 -8.43 11.81
C GLY A 219 -10.30 -7.53 11.29
N ILE A 220 -10.52 -6.83 10.17
CA ILE A 220 -9.55 -5.86 9.65
C ILE A 220 -9.39 -4.69 10.62
N ILE A 221 -10.47 -4.13 11.16
CA ILE A 221 -10.43 -3.02 12.12
C ILE A 221 -9.64 -3.40 13.37
N SER A 222 -9.89 -4.59 13.94
CA SER A 222 -9.16 -5.10 15.10
C SER A 222 -7.65 -5.20 14.84
N LEU A 223 -7.22 -5.58 13.62
CA LEU A 223 -5.80 -5.57 13.25
C LEU A 223 -5.17 -4.16 13.22
N TYR A 224 -5.96 -3.11 12.93
CA TYR A 224 -5.49 -1.73 13.04
C TYR A 224 -5.37 -1.30 14.49
N GLU A 225 -6.35 -1.64 15.33
CA GLU A 225 -6.33 -1.35 16.77
C GLU A 225 -5.08 -1.98 17.43
N ASP A 226 -4.78 -3.24 17.12
CA ASP A 226 -3.57 -3.93 17.60
C ASP A 226 -2.28 -3.19 17.20
N ASP A 227 -2.21 -2.70 15.96
CA ASP A 227 -1.07 -1.92 15.49
C ASP A 227 -0.98 -0.55 16.19
N PHE A 228 -2.12 0.10 16.41
CA PHE A 228 -2.17 1.36 17.14
C PHE A 228 -1.69 1.22 18.57
N HIS A 229 -2.02 0.13 19.25
CA HIS A 229 -1.51 -0.15 20.59
C HIS A 229 0.00 -0.34 20.61
N LYS A 230 0.57 -1.02 19.61
CA LYS A 230 2.04 -1.14 19.48
C LYS A 230 2.68 0.23 19.31
N ILE A 231 2.06 1.13 18.55
CA ILE A 231 2.60 2.46 18.22
C ILE A 231 2.43 3.47 19.35
N SER A 232 1.26 3.49 19.96
CA SER A 232 0.86 4.43 21.00
C SER A 232 0.31 3.64 22.19
N PRO A 233 1.18 3.17 23.10
CA PRO A 233 0.75 2.41 24.28
C PRO A 233 -0.28 3.14 25.15
N SER A 234 -0.32 4.48 25.06
CA SER A 234 -1.32 5.33 25.73
C SER A 234 -2.76 5.15 25.23
N GLY A 235 -2.98 4.43 24.12
CA GLY A 235 -4.31 4.21 23.52
C GLY A 235 -4.91 5.42 22.81
N ALA A 236 -4.24 6.59 22.83
CA ALA A 236 -4.74 7.82 22.22
C ALA A 236 -5.06 7.68 20.73
N LEU A 237 -4.25 6.92 19.99
CA LEU A 237 -4.46 6.69 18.56
C LEU A 237 -5.72 5.85 18.27
N SER A 238 -6.03 4.86 19.11
CA SER A 238 -7.26 4.06 19.00
C SER A 238 -8.49 4.94 19.26
N LEU A 239 -8.48 5.73 20.34
CA LEU A 239 -9.58 6.64 20.67
C LEU A 239 -9.84 7.66 19.54
N LEU A 240 -8.78 8.18 18.92
CA LEU A 240 -8.92 9.07 17.76
C LEU A 240 -9.54 8.36 16.57
N PHE A 241 -9.15 7.13 16.29
CA PHE A 241 -9.69 6.32 15.20
C PHE A 241 -11.18 6.02 15.41
N ASP A 242 -11.57 5.59 16.62
CA ASP A 242 -12.96 5.30 16.99
C ASP A 242 -13.85 6.55 16.94
N ALA A 243 -13.26 7.73 17.16
CA ALA A 243 -13.98 8.99 17.06
C ALA A 243 -14.29 9.41 15.61
N ILE A 244 -13.57 8.89 14.59
CA ILE A 244 -13.71 9.34 13.19
C ILE A 244 -15.17 9.26 12.70
N PRO A 245 -15.89 8.13 12.82
CA PRO A 245 -17.27 8.05 12.35
C PRO A 245 -18.20 9.06 13.04
N ALA A 246 -18.02 9.27 14.35
CA ALA A 246 -18.80 10.22 15.12
C ALA A 246 -18.49 11.67 14.73
N GLN A 247 -17.26 12.00 14.33
CA GLN A 247 -16.92 13.33 13.84
C GLN A 247 -17.40 13.55 12.40
N LEU A 248 -17.37 12.53 11.55
CA LEU A 248 -17.88 12.60 10.18
C LEU A 248 -19.42 12.65 10.11
N SER A 249 -20.11 12.05 11.08
CA SER A 249 -21.57 12.10 11.15
C SER A 249 -22.10 13.43 11.68
N LYS A 250 -21.26 14.21 12.38
CA LYS A 250 -21.59 15.58 12.75
C LYS A 250 -21.74 16.42 11.48
N ARG A 251 -22.98 16.83 11.24
CA ARG A 251 -23.35 17.71 10.13
C ARG A 251 -22.77 19.10 10.38
N HIS A 252 -21.52 19.31 10.00
CA HIS A 252 -20.90 20.63 10.06
C HIS A 252 -21.50 21.53 8.97
N LEU A 253 -22.62 22.20 9.27
CA LEU A 253 -22.93 23.48 8.63
C LEU A 253 -21.87 24.50 9.11
N GLY A 254 -20.73 24.52 8.42
CA GLY A 254 -19.70 25.54 8.58
C GLY A 254 -18.77 25.38 9.80
N THR A 255 -17.56 25.90 9.60
CA THR A 255 -16.48 26.19 10.57
C THR A 255 -15.44 25.12 10.91
N ARG A 256 -14.24 25.39 10.39
CA ARG A 256 -12.88 25.33 10.96
C ARG A 256 -12.58 24.22 11.99
N PHE A 257 -11.60 23.39 11.62
CA PHE A 257 -10.76 22.64 12.57
C PHE A 257 -10.22 23.59 13.65
N GLN A 258 -10.84 23.57 14.83
CA GLN A 258 -10.30 24.19 16.02
C GLN A 258 -9.37 23.17 16.69
N GLN A 259 -8.06 23.41 16.59
CA GLN A 259 -7.04 22.61 17.25
C GLN A 259 -7.29 22.60 18.77
N CYS A 260 -7.53 21.42 19.33
CA CYS A 260 -7.38 21.18 20.76
C CYS A 260 -5.90 20.90 21.04
N TRP A 261 -5.16 21.93 21.46
CA TRP A 261 -3.93 21.80 22.23
C TRP A 261 -4.10 22.61 23.52
N PRO A 262 -4.38 21.99 24.67
CA PRO A 262 -4.02 22.58 25.94
C PRO A 262 -2.54 22.26 26.21
N ILE A 263 -1.80 23.24 26.76
CA ILE A 263 -0.38 23.20 27.15
C ILE A 263 0.59 23.69 26.06
N ALA A 264 0.70 25.02 25.96
CA ALA A 264 1.97 25.76 25.85
C ALA A 264 1.66 27.26 25.61
N ARG A 265 1.34 28.00 26.66
CA ARG A 265 1.44 29.47 26.63
C ARG A 265 2.89 29.83 26.99
N HIS A 266 3.68 30.21 25.99
CA HIS A 266 4.79 31.15 26.19
C HIS A 266 4.96 32.00 24.92
N PRO A 267 4.72 33.32 24.97
CA PRO A 267 4.87 34.20 23.82
C PRO A 267 6.30 34.73 23.76
N THR A 268 7.10 34.29 22.81
CA THR A 268 8.29 35.01 22.34
C THR A 268 8.72 34.46 20.99
N TYR A 269 9.15 35.35 20.09
CA TYR A 269 9.65 35.11 18.72
C TYR A 269 8.64 35.10 17.56
N LEU A 270 8.05 36.27 17.29
CA LEU A 270 7.71 36.71 15.93
C LEU A 270 8.17 38.17 15.72
N ARG A 271 9.46 38.33 15.39
CA ARG A 271 10.00 39.53 14.73
C ARG A 271 11.23 39.13 13.93
N ARG A 272 11.07 38.93 12.63
CA ARG A 272 11.99 39.32 11.53
C ARG A 272 11.47 38.73 10.23
N TYR A 273 11.70 39.47 9.15
CA TYR A 273 11.18 39.30 7.78
C TYR A 273 9.81 39.90 7.49
N GLN A 274 9.71 41.23 7.63
CA GLN A 274 9.26 42.12 6.55
C GLN A 274 10.05 43.43 6.65
N ASN A 275 10.57 43.87 5.50
CA ASN A 275 11.58 44.91 5.21
C ASN A 275 13.03 44.46 5.38
#